data_AF-A0A7V7WLM0-F1
#
_entry.id   AF-A0A7V7WLM0-F1
#
_cell.length_a   1.000
_cell.length_b   1.000
_cell.length_c   1.000
_cell.angle_alpha   90.00
_cell.angle_beta   90.00
_cell.angle_gamma   90.00
#
_symmetry.space_group_name_H-M   'P 1'
#
loop_
_entity.id
_entity.type
_entity.pdbx_description
1 polymer ?
#
loop_
_entity_poly.entity_id
_entity_poly.type
_entity_poly.pdbx_seq_one_letter_code
_entity_poly.pdbx_strand_id
1 'polypeptide(L)'
;MSDDVAGLVRAYLRELMDFQPVWAGALGEERYALRSADLSEARIGGHLTALRGIEAEGRRIRTGDKWDDRRLELELLKSDLALRLKEWGDWRKYRRDPSLYVGELIYGLWYIFLRIPSKGGKVEAALARLRGARAVVAAAMENLGRPPKLWTRIALEECEGYLGFLR
;
A
#
# COMPACT_ATOMS: atom_id res chain seq x y z
N MET A 1 -15.05 22.18 -16.50
CA MET A 1 -14.61 20.78 -16.27
C MET A 1 -13.20 20.87 -15.73
N SER A 2 -12.96 20.42 -14.50
CA SER A 2 -11.78 20.82 -13.74
C SER A 2 -10.49 20.23 -14.31
N ASP A 3 -9.57 21.09 -14.74
CA ASP A 3 -8.20 20.76 -15.17
C ASP A 3 -7.24 20.53 -13.98
N ASP A 4 -7.80 20.18 -12.82
CA ASP A 4 -7.13 20.11 -11.51
C ASP A 4 -6.29 18.84 -11.35
N VAL A 5 -5.09 18.86 -11.93
CA VAL A 5 -4.06 17.82 -11.75
C VAL A 5 -3.76 17.61 -10.27
N ALA A 6 -3.65 18.68 -9.48
CA ALA A 6 -3.34 18.59 -8.07
C ALA A 6 -4.45 17.87 -7.29
N GLY A 7 -5.71 18.09 -7.63
CA GLY A 7 -6.86 17.36 -7.08
C GLY A 7 -6.80 15.88 -7.38
N LEU A 8 -6.45 15.52 -8.62
CA LEU A 8 -6.31 14.13 -9.04
C LEU A 8 -5.15 13.43 -8.30
N VAL A 9 -4.00 14.11 -8.16
CA VAL A 9 -2.85 13.61 -7.37
C VAL A 9 -3.24 13.41 -5.91
N ARG A 10 -3.98 14.35 -5.30
CA ARG A 10 -4.48 14.19 -3.92
C ARG A 10 -5.44 13.01 -3.78
N ALA A 11 -6.32 12.78 -4.76
CA ALA A 11 -7.22 11.63 -4.75
C ALA A 11 -6.42 10.31 -4.86
N TYR A 12 -5.41 10.28 -5.72
CA TYR A 12 -4.51 9.15 -5.87
C TYR A 12 -3.73 8.81 -4.60
N LEU A 13 -3.05 9.80 -4.01
CA LEU A 13 -2.28 9.59 -2.78
C LEU A 13 -3.18 9.16 -1.62
N ARG A 14 -4.40 9.70 -1.54
CA ARG A 14 -5.39 9.27 -0.54
C ARG A 14 -5.75 7.79 -0.71
N GLU A 15 -6.07 7.36 -1.93
CA GLU A 15 -6.37 5.95 -2.20
C GLU A 15 -5.18 5.03 -1.88
N LEU A 16 -3.96 5.43 -2.26
CA LEU A 16 -2.74 4.67 -1.91
C LEU A 16 -2.56 4.54 -0.40
N MET A 17 -2.67 5.63 0.35
CA MET A 17 -2.51 5.60 1.80
C MET A 17 -3.63 4.81 2.50
N ASP A 18 -4.87 4.93 2.01
CA ASP A 18 -6.02 4.18 2.53
C ASP A 18 -5.91 2.68 2.25
N PHE A 19 -5.33 2.31 1.12
CA PHE A 19 -5.10 0.91 0.75
C PHE A 19 -3.84 0.31 1.40
N GLN A 20 -2.79 1.12 1.59
CA GLN A 20 -1.50 0.71 2.14
C GLN A 20 -1.14 1.51 3.41
N PRO A 21 -1.86 1.28 4.54
CA PRO A 21 -1.68 2.08 5.75
C PRO A 21 -0.32 1.87 6.45
N VAL A 22 0.40 0.77 6.19
CA VAL A 22 1.81 0.61 6.63
C VAL A 22 2.71 1.63 5.92
N TRP A 23 2.59 1.73 4.60
CA TRP A 23 3.36 2.68 3.81
C TRP A 23 3.01 4.13 4.17
N ALA A 24 1.72 4.44 4.38
CA ALA A 24 1.30 5.75 4.87
C ALA A 24 1.96 6.09 6.22
N GLY A 25 2.02 5.13 7.14
CA GLY A 25 2.75 5.28 8.41
C GLY A 25 4.24 5.54 8.21
N ALA A 26 4.87 4.92 7.21
CA ALA A 26 6.28 5.16 6.86
C ALA A 26 6.54 6.61 6.42
N LEU A 27 5.55 7.27 5.82
CA LEU A 27 5.57 8.68 5.43
C LEU A 27 5.34 9.65 6.61
N GLY A 28 5.02 9.12 7.81
CA GLY A 28 4.71 9.94 8.98
C GLY A 28 3.24 10.34 9.10
N GLU A 29 2.34 9.71 8.34
CA GLU A 29 0.91 10.02 8.38
C GLU A 29 0.23 9.34 9.58
N GLU A 30 0.22 10.02 10.72
CA GLU A 30 -0.26 9.49 12.01
C GLU A 30 -1.70 8.97 11.96
N ARG A 31 -2.56 9.54 11.10
CA ARG A 31 -3.96 9.07 10.93
C ARG A 31 -4.08 7.61 10.50
N TYR A 32 -3.02 7.01 9.97
CA TYR A 32 -2.96 5.60 9.57
C TYR A 32 -2.26 4.71 10.59
N ALA A 33 -1.72 5.26 11.68
CA ALA A 33 -0.93 4.51 12.65
C ALA A 33 -1.71 3.29 13.20
N LEU A 34 -3.00 3.46 13.43
CA LEU A 34 -3.88 2.43 14.00
C LEU A 34 -4.49 1.47 12.95
N ARG A 35 -4.31 1.72 11.65
CA ARG A 35 -4.97 0.94 10.58
C ARG A 35 -4.10 -0.20 10.10
N SER A 36 -4.65 -1.41 9.99
CA SER A 36 -3.97 -2.53 9.35
C SER A 36 -4.33 -2.63 7.88
N ALA A 37 -3.46 -3.26 7.07
CA ALA A 37 -3.76 -3.51 5.67
C ALA A 37 -4.95 -4.48 5.53
N ASP A 38 -5.88 -4.13 4.64
CA ASP A 38 -6.96 -5.00 4.22
C ASP A 38 -6.64 -5.53 2.82
N LEU A 39 -6.12 -6.76 2.80
CA LEU A 39 -5.74 -7.47 1.59
C LEU A 39 -6.81 -8.49 1.16
N SER A 40 -8.07 -8.27 1.55
CA SER A 40 -9.20 -9.04 1.02
C SER A 40 -9.40 -8.78 -0.47
N GLU A 41 -9.93 -9.77 -1.20
CA GLU A 41 -10.22 -9.62 -2.63
C GLU A 41 -11.18 -8.46 -2.90
N ALA A 42 -12.15 -8.23 -2.00
CA ALA A 42 -13.07 -7.10 -2.06
C ALA A 42 -12.34 -5.76 -2.00
N ARG A 43 -11.42 -5.56 -1.05
CA ARG A 43 -10.68 -4.31 -0.92
C ARG A 43 -9.72 -4.09 -2.09
N ILE A 44 -9.04 -5.14 -2.56
CA ILE A 44 -8.17 -5.10 -3.74
C ILE A 44 -8.98 -4.73 -5.00
N GLY A 45 -10.17 -5.32 -5.18
CA GLY A 45 -11.07 -4.98 -6.28
C GLY A 45 -11.54 -3.52 -6.23
N GLY A 46 -11.86 -3.03 -5.04
CA GLY A 46 -12.17 -1.62 -4.79
C GLY A 46 -11.00 -0.70 -5.13
N HIS A 47 -9.78 -1.07 -4.74
CA HIS A 47 -8.56 -0.34 -5.04
C HIS A 47 -8.33 -0.21 -6.55
N LEU A 48 -8.40 -1.33 -7.28
CA LEU A 48 -8.26 -1.32 -8.74
C LEU A 48 -9.34 -0.49 -9.43
N THR A 49 -10.56 -0.49 -8.90
CA THR A 49 -11.66 0.34 -9.42
C THR A 49 -11.36 1.82 -9.22
N ALA A 50 -10.90 2.21 -8.02
CA ALA A 50 -10.51 3.59 -7.72
C ALA A 50 -9.36 4.05 -8.64
N LEU A 51 -8.31 3.24 -8.79
CA LEU A 51 -7.17 3.56 -9.67
C LEU A 51 -7.60 3.75 -11.13
N ARG A 52 -8.48 2.89 -11.67
CA ARG A 52 -9.02 3.04 -13.02
C ARG A 52 -9.87 4.29 -13.19
N GLY A 53 -10.62 4.67 -12.15
CA GLY A 53 -11.38 5.93 -12.13
C GLY A 53 -10.46 7.14 -12.25
N ILE A 54 -9.40 7.18 -11.44
CA ILE A 54 -8.37 8.23 -11.45
C ILE A 54 -7.65 8.26 -12.82
N GLU A 55 -7.27 7.10 -13.36
CA GLU A 55 -6.65 7.01 -14.68
C GLU A 55 -7.56 7.58 -15.78
N ALA A 56 -8.84 7.22 -15.76
CA ALA A 56 -9.82 7.70 -16.74
C ALA A 56 -10.02 9.23 -16.67
N GLU A 57 -9.98 9.82 -15.48
CA GLU A 57 -10.00 11.28 -15.30
C GLU A 57 -8.71 11.93 -15.80
N GLY A 58 -7.55 11.37 -15.46
CA GLY A 58 -6.23 11.86 -15.90
C GLY A 58 -6.05 11.85 -17.43
N ARG A 59 -6.67 10.90 -18.13
CA ARG A 59 -6.68 10.85 -19.61
C ARG A 59 -7.47 11.99 -20.26
N ARG A 60 -8.42 12.60 -19.54
CA ARG A 60 -9.22 13.73 -20.05
C ARG A 60 -8.50 15.07 -19.91
N ILE A 61 -7.53 15.16 -18.99
CA ILE A 61 -6.78 16.39 -18.76
C ILE A 61 -5.83 16.64 -19.93
N ARG A 62 -5.93 17.83 -20.52
CA ARG A 62 -5.00 18.28 -21.56
C ARG A 62 -3.96 19.21 -20.97
N THR A 63 -2.70 18.91 -21.26
CA THR A 63 -1.55 19.76 -20.93
C THR A 63 -0.98 20.35 -22.22
N GLY A 64 -0.31 21.50 -22.13
CA GLY A 64 0.32 22.14 -23.27
C GLY A 64 1.59 21.41 -23.73
N ASP A 65 2.12 21.82 -24.88
CA ASP A 65 3.32 21.21 -25.48
C ASP A 65 4.61 21.54 -24.70
N LYS A 66 4.61 22.62 -23.92
CA LYS A 66 5.74 22.97 -23.05
C LYS A 66 5.68 22.16 -21.75
N TRP A 67 6.85 21.78 -21.25
CA TRP A 67 6.97 21.18 -19.93
C TRP A 67 6.82 22.24 -18.85
N ASP A 68 5.85 22.04 -17.98
CA ASP A 68 5.62 22.78 -16.75
C ASP A 68 5.34 21.79 -15.60
N ASP A 69 5.25 22.30 -14.37
CA ASP A 69 5.04 21.46 -13.19
C ASP A 69 3.75 20.64 -13.30
N ARG A 70 2.69 21.23 -13.86
CA ARG A 70 1.40 20.56 -14.05
C ARG A 70 1.52 19.35 -14.99
N ARG A 71 2.24 19.50 -16.10
CA ARG A 71 2.50 18.38 -17.02
C ARG A 71 3.40 17.34 -16.38
N LEU A 72 4.42 17.76 -15.66
CA LEU A 72 5.31 16.83 -14.94
C LEU A 72 4.53 15.98 -13.93
N GLU A 73 3.71 16.61 -13.07
CA GLU A 73 2.87 15.91 -12.10
C GLU A 73 1.91 14.92 -12.75
N LEU A 74 1.25 15.33 -13.85
CA LEU A 74 0.33 14.46 -14.56
C LEU A 74 1.02 13.23 -15.16
N GLU A 75 2.21 13.41 -15.74
CA GLU A 75 2.97 12.29 -16.33
C GLU A 75 3.54 11.35 -15.26
N LEU A 76 4.01 11.89 -14.12
CA LEU A 76 4.41 11.07 -12.97
C LEU A 76 3.24 10.24 -12.43
N LEU A 77 2.07 10.87 -12.27
CA LEU A 77 0.85 10.20 -11.83
C LEU A 77 0.46 9.07 -12.80
N LYS A 78 0.43 9.34 -14.11
CA LYS A 78 0.11 8.31 -15.13
C LYS A 78 1.10 7.14 -15.08
N SER A 79 2.39 7.42 -14.91
CA SER A 79 3.41 6.38 -14.81
C SER A 79 3.20 5.49 -13.58
N ASP A 80 2.97 6.07 -12.40
CA ASP A 80 2.75 5.28 -11.17
C ASP A 80 1.42 4.53 -11.23
N LEU A 81 0.34 5.13 -11.75
CA LEU A 81 -0.94 4.45 -11.98
C LEU A 81 -0.77 3.21 -12.87
N ALA A 82 -0.06 3.34 -14.00
CA ALA A 82 0.18 2.22 -14.90
C ALA A 82 0.96 1.09 -14.21
N LEU A 83 1.93 1.41 -13.35
CA LEU A 83 2.65 0.44 -12.55
C LEU A 83 1.72 -0.26 -11.55
N ARG A 84 0.94 0.50 -10.76
CA ARG A 84 0.05 -0.07 -9.74
C ARG A 84 -1.04 -0.95 -10.33
N LEU A 85 -1.64 -0.52 -11.45
CA LEU A 85 -2.64 -1.32 -12.16
C LEU A 85 -2.05 -2.65 -12.65
N LYS A 86 -0.81 -2.65 -13.13
CA LYS A 86 -0.10 -3.90 -13.49
C LYS A 86 0.21 -4.76 -12.26
N GLU A 87 0.79 -4.19 -11.21
CA GLU A 87 1.17 -4.91 -10.00
C GLU A 87 -0.01 -5.64 -9.34
N TRP A 88 -1.11 -4.92 -9.15
CA TRP A 88 -2.28 -5.43 -8.42
C TRP A 88 -3.29 -6.13 -9.34
N GLY A 89 -3.42 -5.70 -10.60
CA GLY A 89 -4.40 -6.24 -11.55
C GLY A 89 -3.86 -7.39 -12.38
N ASP A 90 -2.80 -7.14 -13.16
CA ASP A 90 -2.29 -8.07 -14.16
C ASP A 90 -1.38 -9.13 -13.54
N TRP A 91 -0.37 -8.68 -12.80
CA TRP A 91 0.60 -9.54 -12.12
C TRP A 91 0.01 -10.20 -10.88
N ARG A 92 -1.04 -9.59 -10.32
CA ARG A 92 -1.73 -10.04 -9.11
C ARG A 92 -0.72 -10.38 -8.02
N LYS A 93 0.17 -9.43 -7.69
CA LYS A 93 1.30 -9.67 -6.77
C LYS A 93 0.86 -10.33 -5.46
N TYR A 94 -0.32 -9.95 -4.95
CA TYR A 94 -0.95 -10.54 -3.77
C TYR A 94 -1.17 -12.07 -3.84
N ARG A 95 -1.25 -12.68 -5.03
CA ARG A 95 -1.37 -14.14 -5.17
C ARG A 95 -0.02 -14.87 -5.30
N ARG A 96 1.06 -14.13 -5.52
CA ARG A 96 2.36 -14.67 -5.95
C ARG A 96 3.51 -14.32 -5.03
N ASP A 97 3.40 -13.23 -4.29
CA ASP A 97 4.46 -12.68 -3.45
C ASP A 97 4.08 -12.80 -1.97
N PRO A 98 4.59 -13.83 -1.25
CA PRO A 98 4.35 -13.96 0.18
C PRO A 98 5.01 -12.84 1.00
N SER A 99 6.10 -12.24 0.51
CA SER A 99 6.79 -11.15 1.21
C SER A 99 5.95 -9.88 1.31
N LEU A 100 4.94 -9.71 0.46
CA LEU A 100 3.93 -8.65 0.63
C LEU A 100 3.29 -8.74 2.03
N TYR A 101 2.81 -9.92 2.42
CA TYR A 101 2.09 -10.11 3.69
C TYR A 101 3.02 -9.99 4.89
N VAL A 102 4.21 -10.59 4.79
CA VAL A 102 5.22 -10.53 5.85
C VAL A 102 5.71 -9.09 6.04
N GLY A 103 5.90 -8.35 4.95
CA GLY A 103 6.23 -6.94 4.96
C GLY A 103 5.19 -6.08 5.68
N GLU A 104 3.89 -6.31 5.46
CA GLU A 104 2.84 -5.57 6.18
C GLU A 104 2.90 -5.78 7.71
N LEU A 105 3.34 -6.97 8.15
CA LEU A 105 3.51 -7.28 9.57
C LEU A 105 4.78 -6.63 10.15
N ILE A 106 5.93 -6.87 9.52
CA ILE A 106 7.24 -6.37 9.98
C ILE A 106 7.25 -4.85 9.97
N TYR A 107 7.01 -4.25 8.80
CA TYR A 107 7.10 -2.82 8.64
C TYR A 107 5.95 -2.10 9.33
N GLY A 108 4.80 -2.76 9.50
CA GLY A 108 3.67 -2.25 10.28
C GLY A 108 4.03 -1.96 11.73
N LEU A 109 4.90 -2.75 12.36
CA LEU A 109 5.41 -2.47 13.70
C LEU A 109 6.65 -1.57 13.68
N TRP A 110 7.59 -1.83 12.77
CA TRP A 110 8.85 -1.09 12.69
C TRP A 110 8.61 0.42 12.53
N TYR A 111 7.73 0.83 11.62
CA TYR A 111 7.46 2.25 11.39
C TYR A 111 6.74 2.93 12.55
N ILE A 112 5.97 2.20 13.37
CA ILE A 112 5.37 2.77 14.58
C ILE A 112 6.45 3.25 15.53
N PHE A 113 7.48 2.42 15.76
CA PHE A 113 8.56 2.76 16.69
C PHE A 113 9.42 3.92 16.20
N LEU A 114 9.57 4.06 14.88
CA LEU A 114 10.36 5.12 14.25
C LEU A 114 9.62 6.44 14.09
N ARG A 115 8.31 6.41 13.78
CA ARG A 115 7.57 7.61 13.32
C ARG A 115 6.64 8.20 14.36
N ILE A 116 6.04 7.38 15.23
CA ILE A 116 5.11 7.89 16.24
C ILE A 116 5.90 8.50 17.38
N PRO A 117 5.71 9.79 17.75
CA PRO A 117 6.59 10.43 18.73
C PRO A 117 6.28 9.99 20.16
N SER A 118 5.01 9.86 20.52
CA SER A 118 4.60 9.60 21.90
C SER A 118 4.69 8.12 22.27
N LYS A 119 5.17 7.83 23.48
CA LYS A 119 5.25 6.45 23.99
C LYS A 119 3.86 5.79 24.07
N GLY A 120 2.85 6.53 24.52
CA GLY A 120 1.46 6.05 24.58
C GLY A 120 0.93 5.70 23.20
N GLY A 121 1.11 6.59 22.22
CA GLY A 121 0.68 6.36 20.84
C GLY A 121 1.40 5.17 20.19
N LYS A 122 2.70 4.97 20.47
CA LYS A 122 3.44 3.77 20.01
C LYS A 122 2.79 2.48 20.49
N VAL A 123 2.47 2.39 21.79
CA VAL A 123 1.87 1.20 22.38
C VAL A 123 0.49 0.94 21.80
N GLU A 124 -0.35 1.98 21.72
CA GLU A 124 -1.69 1.88 21.16
C GLU A 124 -1.66 1.42 19.70
N ALA A 125 -0.82 2.04 18.88
CA ALA A 125 -0.66 1.67 17.47
C ALA A 125 -0.12 0.26 17.32
N ALA A 126 0.90 -0.13 18.10
CA ALA A 126 1.47 -1.47 18.05
C ALA A 126 0.44 -2.54 18.40
N LEU A 127 -0.37 -2.31 19.44
CA LEU A 127 -1.47 -3.20 19.81
C LEU A 127 -2.53 -3.29 18.70
N ALA A 128 -2.88 -2.17 18.06
CA ALA A 128 -3.81 -2.16 16.95
C ALA A 128 -3.29 -2.99 15.75
N ARG A 129 -2.01 -2.84 15.39
CA ARG A 129 -1.36 -3.65 14.32
C ARG A 129 -1.29 -5.13 14.66
N LEU A 130 -0.91 -5.47 15.89
CA LEU A 130 -0.85 -6.87 16.35
C LEU A 130 -2.23 -7.53 16.32
N ARG A 131 -3.29 -6.81 16.69
CA ARG A 131 -4.67 -7.32 16.56
C ARG A 131 -5.06 -7.54 15.10
N GLY A 132 -4.67 -6.62 14.21
CA GLY A 132 -4.92 -6.73 12.78
C GLY A 132 -4.07 -7.78 12.05
N ALA A 133 -2.96 -8.23 12.64
CA ALA A 133 -2.07 -9.22 12.04
C ALA A 133 -2.80 -10.52 11.66
N ARG A 134 -3.79 -10.94 12.45
CA ARG A 134 -4.61 -12.13 12.14
C ARG A 134 -5.33 -12.02 10.81
N ALA A 135 -5.86 -10.84 10.48
CA ALA A 135 -6.55 -10.60 9.21
C ALA A 135 -5.56 -10.63 8.04
N VAL A 136 -4.34 -10.09 8.21
CA VAL A 136 -3.29 -10.14 7.19
C VAL A 136 -2.86 -11.58 6.91
N VAL A 137 -2.66 -12.39 7.96
CA VAL A 137 -2.31 -13.82 7.81
C VAL A 137 -3.45 -14.60 7.15
N ALA A 138 -4.71 -14.36 7.55
CA ALA A 138 -5.86 -14.98 6.90
C ALA A 138 -5.92 -14.64 5.40
N ALA A 139 -5.75 -13.36 5.07
CA ALA A 139 -5.68 -12.91 3.68
C ALA A 139 -4.51 -13.56 2.93
N ALA A 140 -3.36 -13.79 3.56
CA ALA A 140 -2.24 -14.51 2.95
C ALA A 140 -2.63 -15.94 2.59
N MET A 141 -3.27 -16.66 3.52
CA MET A 141 -3.73 -18.04 3.32
C MET A 141 -4.78 -18.16 2.21
N GLU A 142 -5.67 -17.17 2.09
CA GLU A 142 -6.72 -17.15 1.07
C GLU A 142 -6.20 -16.78 -0.32
N ASN A 143 -5.29 -15.79 -0.39
CA ASN A 143 -4.84 -15.22 -1.66
C ASN A 143 -3.70 -16.00 -2.30
N LEU A 144 -2.73 -16.47 -1.49
CA LEU A 144 -1.53 -17.11 -2.01
C LEU A 144 -1.88 -18.45 -2.63
N GLY A 145 -1.55 -18.61 -3.91
CA GLY A 145 -1.76 -19.85 -4.64
C GLY A 145 -0.50 -20.72 -4.63
N ARG A 146 0.29 -20.60 -5.71
CA ARG A 146 1.57 -21.30 -5.89
C ARG A 146 2.67 -20.26 -6.10
N PRO A 147 3.11 -19.55 -5.04
CA PRO A 147 4.17 -18.56 -5.16
C PRO A 147 5.50 -19.21 -5.63
N PRO A 148 6.39 -18.46 -6.29
CA PRO A 148 7.72 -18.94 -6.66
C PRO A 148 8.53 -19.38 -5.43
N LYS A 149 9.20 -20.54 -5.51
CA LYS A 149 9.97 -21.11 -4.39
C LYS A 149 10.98 -20.14 -3.77
N LEU A 150 11.64 -19.33 -4.60
CA LEU A 150 12.61 -18.34 -4.13
C LEU A 150 11.95 -17.31 -3.21
N TRP A 151 10.81 -16.74 -3.62
CA TRP A 151 10.09 -15.74 -2.83
C TRP A 151 9.46 -16.35 -1.58
N THR A 152 8.99 -17.60 -1.65
CA THR A 152 8.55 -18.33 -0.45
C THR A 152 9.68 -18.48 0.56
N ARG A 153 10.90 -18.82 0.12
CA ARG A 153 12.05 -18.93 1.04
C ARG A 153 12.37 -17.59 1.70
N ILE A 154 12.44 -16.51 0.92
CA ILE A 154 12.70 -15.16 1.43
C ILE A 154 11.66 -14.78 2.48
N ALA A 155 10.36 -14.99 2.18
CA ALA A 155 9.29 -14.67 3.13
C ALA A 155 9.36 -15.51 4.43
N LEU A 156 9.83 -16.76 4.36
CA LEU A 156 10.05 -17.58 5.56
C LEU A 156 11.19 -17.02 6.41
N GLU A 157 12.30 -16.64 5.80
CA GLU A 157 13.44 -16.00 6.49
C GLU A 157 13.01 -14.67 7.13
N GLU A 158 12.22 -13.86 6.42
CA GLU A 158 11.63 -12.61 6.96
C GLU A 158 10.69 -12.89 8.15
N CYS A 159 9.87 -13.94 8.07
CA CYS A 159 9.00 -14.37 9.18
C CYS A 159 9.80 -14.78 10.41
N GLU A 160 10.92 -15.50 10.24
CA GLU A 160 11.80 -15.86 11.35
C GLU A 160 12.38 -14.61 12.02
N GLY A 161 12.85 -13.65 11.21
CA GLY A 161 13.30 -12.35 11.70
C GLY A 161 12.21 -11.59 12.48
N TYR A 162 10.98 -11.60 11.95
CA TYR A 162 9.82 -10.98 12.62
C TYR A 162 9.50 -11.62 13.97
N LEU A 163 9.49 -12.96 14.03
CA LEU A 163 9.27 -13.69 15.27
C LEU A 163 10.40 -13.45 16.28
N GLY A 164 11.64 -13.27 15.82
CA GLY A 164 12.76 -12.84 16.65
C GLY A 164 12.55 -11.43 17.22
N PHE A 165 12.04 -10.49 16.42
CA PHE A 165 11.74 -9.12 16.85
C PHE A 165 10.63 -9.04 17.93
N LEU A 166 9.70 -10.00 17.93
CA LEU A 166 8.59 -10.03 18.90
C LEU A 166 8.93 -10.68 20.25
N ARG A 167 10.11 -11.32 20.37
CA ARG A 167 10.58 -11.96 21.60
C ARG A 167 11.36 -10.98 22.46
#